data_AF-E8N175-F1
#
_entry.id   AF-E8N175-F1
#
_cell.length_a   1.000
_cell.length_b   1.000
_cell.length_c   1.000
_cell.angle_alpha   90.00
_cell.angle_beta   90.00
_cell.angle_gamma   90.00
#
_symmetry.space_group_name_H-M   'P 1'
#
loop_
_entity.id
_entity.type
_entity.pdbx_description
1 polymer ?
#
loop_
_entity_poly.entity_id
_entity_poly.type
_entity_poly.pdbx_seq_one_letter_code
_entity_poly.pdbx_strand_id
1 'polypeptide(L)'
;MMSLDREVFDFPTVIPLKVIGRNEQDFEAFVVSLFQKHLDEGDIQKVESRLSREDRYLSVTVSFTASSRVQLNAIYAELQSHQRVLMVI
;
A
#
# COMPACT_ATOMS: atom_id res chain seq x y z
N MET A 1 13.20 8.78 2.37
CA MET A 1 12.46 8.76 3.64
C MET A 1 11.25 9.64 3.45
N MET A 2 10.07 9.04 3.29
CA MET A 2 8.81 9.77 3.15
C MET A 2 8.36 10.19 4.55
N SER A 3 8.38 11.49 4.82
CA SER A 3 7.95 12.08 6.09
C SER A 3 6.47 12.39 6.03
N LEU A 4 5.63 11.42 6.42
CA LEU A 4 4.18 11.60 6.56
C LEU A 4 3.83 12.66 7.61
N ASP A 5 4.76 13.00 8.51
CA ASP A 5 4.56 13.95 9.62
C ASP A 5 4.18 15.37 9.17
N ARG A 6 4.46 15.75 7.91
CA ARG A 6 4.13 17.07 7.36
C ARG A 6 2.84 17.13 6.57
N GLU A 7 2.32 15.99 6.15
CA GLU A 7 1.07 15.93 5.39
C GLU A 7 -0.09 16.08 6.36
N VAL A 8 -1.08 16.91 6.06
CA VAL A 8 -2.31 17.01 6.85
C VAL A 8 -3.38 16.21 6.10
N PHE A 9 -3.86 15.15 6.72
CA PHE A 9 -4.95 14.32 6.19
C PHE A 9 -6.18 14.56 7.07
N ASP A 10 -7.32 14.78 6.44
CA ASP A 10 -8.62 14.85 7.10
C ASP A 10 -9.19 13.42 7.13
N PHE A 11 -9.34 12.81 8.30
CA PHE A 11 -9.78 11.41 8.42
C PHE A 11 -11.25 11.33 8.83
N PRO A 12 -12.03 10.36 8.30
CA PRO A 12 -11.63 9.33 7.36
C PRO A 12 -11.50 9.85 5.92
N THR A 13 -10.50 9.38 5.19
CA THR A 13 -10.31 9.74 3.76
C THR A 13 -9.79 8.57 2.94
N VAL A 14 -10.06 8.63 1.65
CA VAL A 14 -9.64 7.62 0.69
C VAL A 14 -8.25 7.96 0.19
N ILE A 15 -7.31 7.03 0.37
CA ILE A 15 -5.92 7.20 -0.03
C ILE A 15 -5.55 6.09 -1.02
N PRO A 16 -5.10 6.43 -2.23
CA PRO A 16 -4.45 5.48 -3.12
C PRO A 16 -2.99 5.31 -2.69
N LEU A 17 -2.60 4.10 -2.30
CA LEU A 17 -1.21 3.78 -1.94
C LEU A 17 -0.62 2.80 -2.94
N LYS A 18 0.47 3.21 -3.61
CA LYS A 18 1.12 2.38 -4.62
C LYS A 18 2.35 1.69 -4.06
N VAL A 19 2.34 0.37 -4.11
CA VAL A 19 3.43 -0.50 -3.66
C VAL A 19 4.10 -1.13 -4.88
N ILE A 20 5.41 -0.99 -4.98
CA ILE A 20 6.21 -1.53 -6.08
C ILE A 20 7.12 -2.62 -5.53
N GLY A 21 7.09 -3.79 -6.14
CA GLY A 21 7.98 -4.90 -5.82
C GLY A 21 8.42 -5.67 -7.06
N ARG A 22 9.09 -6.80 -6.83
CA ARG A 22 9.45 -7.72 -7.91
C ARG A 22 8.18 -8.34 -8.52
N ASN A 23 8.24 -8.62 -9.82
CA ASN A 23 7.15 -9.33 -10.50
C ASN A 23 7.14 -10.82 -10.09
N GLU A 24 6.55 -11.10 -8.94
CA GLU A 24 6.32 -12.44 -8.42
C GLU A 24 4.81 -12.73 -8.46
N GLN A 25 4.43 -13.98 -8.77
CA GLN A 25 3.03 -14.35 -8.98
C GLN A 25 2.11 -14.06 -7.79
N ASP A 26 2.64 -14.06 -6.56
CA ASP A 26 1.88 -13.82 -5.33
C ASP A 26 2.02 -12.38 -4.81
N PHE A 27 2.74 -11.49 -5.49
CA PHE A 27 3.04 -10.16 -4.95
C PHE A 27 1.79 -9.32 -4.69
N GLU A 28 0.80 -9.36 -5.59
CA GLU A 28 -0.49 -8.67 -5.37
C GLU A 28 -1.20 -9.20 -4.13
N ALA A 29 -1.36 -10.52 -4.01
CA ALA A 29 -2.02 -11.15 -2.87
C ALA A 29 -1.27 -10.86 -1.56
N PHE A 30 0.06 -10.86 -1.60
CA PHE A 30 0.92 -10.47 -0.48
C PHE A 30 0.64 -9.03 -0.05
N VAL A 31 0.64 -8.07 -0.99
CA VAL A 31 0.35 -6.66 -0.69
C VAL A 31 -1.04 -6.52 -0.09
N VAL A 32 -2.08 -7.08 -0.72
CA VAL A 32 -3.46 -7.02 -0.21
C VAL A 32 -3.57 -7.59 1.20
N SER A 33 -2.89 -8.72 1.47
CA SER A 33 -2.88 -9.34 2.80
C SER A 33 -2.26 -8.42 3.86
N LEU A 34 -1.27 -7.59 3.52
CA LEU A 34 -0.72 -6.60 4.46
C LEU A 34 -1.75 -5.51 4.78
N PHE A 35 -2.45 -4.99 3.78
CA PHE A 35 -3.53 -4.01 4.01
C PHE A 35 -4.64 -4.59 4.88
N GLN A 36 -5.07 -5.82 4.63
CA GLN A 36 -6.13 -6.50 5.41
C GLN A 36 -5.78 -6.71 6.89
N LYS A 37 -4.49 -6.67 7.29
CA LYS A 37 -4.11 -6.73 8.71
C LYS A 37 -4.38 -5.44 9.47
N HIS A 38 -4.47 -4.31 8.75
CA HIS A 38 -4.58 -2.98 9.32
C HIS A 38 -5.93 -2.31 9.05
N LEU A 39 -6.69 -2.86 8.12
CA LEU A 39 -7.96 -2.33 7.64
C LEU A 39 -9.09 -3.29 7.99
N ASP A 40 -10.28 -2.74 8.23
CA ASP A 40 -11.48 -3.54 8.46
C ASP A 40 -12.05 -4.08 7.14
N GLU A 41 -12.99 -5.02 7.25
CA GLU A 41 -13.69 -5.57 6.09
C GLU A 41 -14.50 -4.47 5.39
N GLY A 42 -14.10 -4.13 4.16
CA GLY A 42 -14.77 -3.11 3.33
C GLY A 42 -14.00 -1.78 3.20
N ASP A 43 -12.90 -1.58 3.92
CA ASP A 43 -12.07 -0.37 3.75
C ASP A 43 -11.29 -0.36 2.44
N ILE A 44 -10.94 -1.54 1.91
CA ILE A 44 -10.30 -1.67 0.61
C ILE A 44 -11.36 -1.48 -0.48
N GLN A 45 -11.25 -0.39 -1.23
CA GLN A 45 -12.21 -0.04 -2.28
C GLN A 45 -11.77 -0.55 -3.65
N LYS A 46 -10.47 -0.51 -3.93
CA LYS A 46 -9.92 -0.90 -5.24
C LYS A 46 -8.49 -1.39 -5.11
N VAL A 47 -8.16 -2.42 -5.87
CA VAL A 47 -6.78 -2.90 -6.05
C VAL A 47 -6.51 -2.93 -7.55
N GLU A 48 -5.42 -2.30 -7.97
CA GLU A 48 -4.98 -2.26 -9.37
C GLU A 48 -3.53 -2.70 -9.45
N SER A 49 -3.25 -3.76 -10.22
CA SER A 49 -1.89 -4.19 -10.52
C SER A 49 -1.50 -3.82 -11.94
N ARG A 50 -0.24 -3.42 -12.09
CA ARG A 50 0.34 -3.03 -13.37
C ARG A 50 1.77 -3.53 -13.46
N LEU A 51 2.05 -4.27 -14.52
CA LEU A 51 3.40 -4.70 -14.86
C LEU A 51 4.23 -3.52 -15.36
N SER A 52 5.51 -3.52 -14.99
CA SER A 52 6.49 -2.61 -15.55
C SER A 52 6.75 -2.93 -17.04
N ARG A 53 7.29 -1.95 -17.78
CA ARG A 53 7.61 -2.06 -19.22
C ARG A 53 8.57 -3.20 -19.57
N GLU A 54 9.41 -3.61 -18.63
CA GLU A 54 10.38 -4.71 -18.79
C GLU A 54 9.96 -5.99 -18.03
N ASP A 55 8.72 -6.06 -17.53
CA ASP A 55 8.18 -7.20 -16.76
C ASP A 55 8.97 -7.59 -15.49
N ARG A 56 9.94 -6.76 -15.08
CA ARG A 56 10.77 -7.00 -13.88
C ARG A 56 10.06 -6.64 -12.56
N TYR A 57 9.13 -5.71 -12.61
CA TYR A 57 8.48 -5.14 -11.42
C TYR A 57 6.96 -5.15 -11.58
N LEU A 58 6.27 -5.34 -10.47
CA LEU A 58 4.82 -5.20 -10.36
C LEU A 58 4.51 -4.01 -9.46
N SER A 59 3.71 -3.07 -9.94
CA SER A 59 3.14 -2.01 -9.12
C SER A 59 1.71 -2.34 -8.77
N VAL A 60 1.39 -2.37 -7.48
CA VAL A 60 0.07 -2.63 -6.92
C VAL A 60 -0.40 -1.36 -6.24
N THR A 61 -1.46 -0.76 -6.75
CA THR A 61 -2.12 0.41 -6.15
C THR A 61 -3.32 -0.09 -5.36
N VAL A 62 -3.34 0.17 -4.06
CA VAL A 62 -4.46 -0.15 -3.18
C VAL A 62 -5.11 1.17 -2.76
N SER A 63 -6.36 1.36 -3.16
CA SER A 63 -7.20 2.47 -2.72
C SER A 63 -8.03 2.01 -1.54
N PHE A 64 -7.84 2.64 -0.40
CA PHE A 64 -8.53 2.28 0.83
C PHE A 64 -8.94 3.51 1.64
N THR A 65 -9.90 3.32 2.53
CA THR A 65 -10.29 4.33 3.51
C THR A 65 -9.34 4.27 4.69
N ALA A 66 -8.51 5.29 4.86
CA ALA A 66 -7.73 5.47 6.08
C ALA A 66 -8.63 6.13 7.14
N SER A 67 -8.77 5.49 8.30
CA SER A 67 -9.57 6.01 9.43
C SER A 67 -8.75 6.90 10.36
N SER A 68 -7.42 6.74 10.38
CA SER A 68 -6.53 7.56 11.21
C SER A 68 -5.10 7.60 10.69
N ARG A 69 -4.35 8.63 11.11
CA ARG A 69 -2.91 8.74 10.86
C ARG A 69 -2.12 7.57 11.43
N VAL A 70 -2.52 7.06 12.59
CA VAL A 70 -1.83 5.94 13.26
C VAL A 70 -1.97 4.68 12.41
N GLN A 71 -3.16 4.40 11.89
CA GLN A 71 -3.41 3.29 10.98
C GLN A 71 -2.59 3.45 9.69
N LEU A 72 -2.62 4.63 9.06
CA LEU A 72 -1.85 4.91 7.86
C LEU A 72 -0.34 4.68 8.10
N ASN A 73 0.21 5.26 9.17
CA ASN A 73 1.62 5.08 9.53
C ASN A 73 1.98 3.61 9.78
N ALA A 74 1.09 2.83 10.40
CA ALA A 74 1.30 1.40 10.61
C ALA A 74 1.38 0.63 9.28
N ILE A 75 0.49 0.92 8.33
CA ILE A 75 0.53 0.34 6.98
C ILE A 75 1.85 0.68 6.27
N TYR A 76 2.26 1.95 6.29
CA TYR A 76 3.54 2.37 5.68
C TYR A 76 4.75 1.70 6.34
N ALA A 77 4.75 1.55 7.67
CA ALA A 77 5.83 0.90 8.40
C ALA A 77 5.90 -0.60 8.09
N GLU A 78 4.74 -1.28 8.05
CA GLU A 78 4.64 -2.69 7.68
C GLU A 78 5.13 -2.90 6.24
N LEU A 79 4.70 -2.08 5.28
CA LEU A 79 5.18 -2.19 3.89
C LEU A 79 6.70 -1.99 3.79
N GLN A 80 7.25 -0.99 4.48
CA GLN A 80 8.69 -0.70 4.47
C GLN A 80 9.54 -1.76 5.20
N SER A 81 8.96 -2.54 6.12
CA SER A 81 9.67 -3.60 6.84
C SER A 81 9.91 -4.84 5.96
N HIS A 82 9.15 -5.00 4.87
CA HIS A 82 9.23 -6.17 4.00
C HIS A 82 10.23 -5.99 2.86
N GLN A 83 11.22 -6.88 2.77
CA GLN A 83 12.25 -6.86 1.72
C GLN A 83 11.70 -7.00 0.27
N ARG A 84 10.47 -7.52 0.12
CA ARG A 84 9.79 -7.64 -1.19
C ARG A 84 9.29 -6.30 -1.71
N VAL A 85 9.05 -5.34 -0.81
CA VAL A 85 8.62 -3.99 -1.17
C VAL A 85 9.86 -3.16 -1.47
N LEU A 86 9.97 -2.74 -2.72
CA LEU A 86 11.10 -1.92 -3.19
C LEU A 86 10.81 -0.44 -3.03
N MET A 87 9.56 -0.05 -3.21
CA MET A 87 9.14 1.35 -3.12
C MET A 87 7.66 1.45 -2.76
N VAL A 88 7.32 2.46 -1.97
CA VAL A 88 5.95 2.88 -1.70
C VAL A 88 5.81 4.33 -2.19
N ILE A 89 4.72 4.64 -2.89
CA ILE A 89 4.44 5.95 -3.49
C ILE A 89 3.02 6.38 -3.18
#